data_AF-A0A522JG48-F1
#
_entry.id   AF-A0A522JG48-F1
#
_cell.length_a   1.000
_cell.length_b   1.000
_cell.length_c   1.000
_cell.angle_alpha   90.00
_cell.angle_beta   90.00
_cell.angle_gamma   90.00
#
_symmetry.space_group_name_H-M   'P 1'
#
loop_
_entity.id
_entity.type
_entity.pdbx_description
1 polymer ?
#
loop_
_entity_poly.entity_id
_entity_poly.type
_entity_poly.pdbx_seq_one_letter_code
_entity_poly.pdbx_strand_id
1 'polypeptide(L)'
;MSRSDPIRKEYFEAVELGDKASDILFYIGAALSILSLLVDQTKYPVLSTVVLIAFGLSTLLLFVIGLVSRLYLAPRAQDKRLQDFFSSACGVNLTHQKTDGYYNNNLTDPLKRMAAQVLENSHFSKAIALRMARTERIKIVLYVALWIVCVLCRQTELGVIVAASQAIFSEQLVARWVRIEWLRVRFEKAFGDVYKLFQSQPPTEQFNAIALEEVCLYETAKANAAITLSSRIFEDLNPSLSSEWDDIKAAVGIQ
;
A
#
# COMPACT_ATOMS: atom_id res chain seq x y z
N MET A 1 -27.85 -5.27 0.57
CA MET A 1 -27.11 -6.36 1.23
C MET A 1 -26.29 -5.77 2.38
N SER A 2 -26.16 -6.50 3.48
CA SER A 2 -25.21 -6.13 4.54
C SER A 2 -23.80 -6.15 3.92
N ARG A 3 -23.01 -5.09 4.09
CA ARG A 3 -21.59 -5.10 3.73
C ARG A 3 -20.81 -5.12 5.03
N SER A 4 -20.02 -6.17 5.24
CA SER A 4 -19.23 -6.34 6.46
C SER A 4 -17.82 -6.80 6.11
N ASP A 5 -16.81 -6.05 6.57
CA ASP A 5 -15.41 -6.42 6.46
C ASP A 5 -14.75 -6.41 7.84
N PRO A 6 -14.93 -7.48 8.64
CA PRO A 6 -14.33 -7.58 9.97
C PRO A 6 -12.80 -7.69 9.91
N ILE A 7 -12.25 -8.29 8.84
CA ILE A 7 -10.81 -8.47 8.66
C ILE A 7 -10.11 -7.11 8.58
N ARG A 8 -10.73 -6.17 7.86
CA ARG A 8 -10.22 -4.80 7.83
C ARG A 8 -10.15 -4.20 9.23
N LYS A 9 -11.26 -4.21 9.95
CA LYS A 9 -11.38 -3.57 11.26
C LYS A 9 -10.40 -4.17 12.28
N GLU A 10 -10.29 -5.49 12.29
CA GLU A 10 -9.54 -6.19 13.33
C GLU A 10 -8.03 -6.30 13.05
N TYR A 11 -7.61 -6.26 11.78
CA TYR A 11 -6.20 -6.47 11.42
C TYR A 11 -5.59 -5.32 10.62
N PHE A 12 -6.29 -4.78 9.62
CA PHE A 12 -5.73 -3.71 8.79
C PHE A 12 -5.73 -2.35 9.51
N GLU A 13 -6.64 -2.08 10.45
CA GLU A 13 -6.60 -0.83 11.24
C GLU A 13 -5.28 -0.66 12.00
N ALA A 14 -4.75 -1.76 12.57
CA ALA A 14 -3.45 -1.72 13.25
C ALA A 14 -2.29 -1.43 12.29
N VAL A 15 -2.34 -1.97 11.06
CA VAL A 15 -1.36 -1.66 10.01
C VAL A 15 -1.47 -0.19 9.59
N GLU A 16 -2.69 0.30 9.34
CA GLU A 16 -2.94 1.70 8.97
C GLU A 16 -2.50 2.67 10.08
N LEU A 17 -2.64 2.28 11.35
CA LEU A 17 -2.14 3.06 12.49
C LEU A 17 -0.61 3.08 12.53
N GLY A 18 0.04 1.93 12.30
CA GLY A 18 1.49 1.82 12.20
C GLY A 18 2.07 2.68 11.07
N ASP A 19 1.43 2.67 9.91
CA ASP A 19 1.79 3.50 8.74
C ASP A 19 1.68 5.00 9.10
N LYS A 20 0.56 5.42 9.72
CA LYS A 20 0.36 6.83 10.15
C LYS A 20 1.37 7.27 11.21
N ALA A 21 1.64 6.43 12.22
CA ALA A 21 2.62 6.72 13.25
C ALA A 21 4.03 6.85 12.67
N SER A 22 4.38 5.98 11.71
CA SER A 22 5.64 6.03 10.98
C SER A 22 5.79 7.32 10.18
N ASP A 23 4.74 7.75 9.46
CA ASP A 23 4.73 8.99 8.70
C ASP A 23 4.94 10.21 9.62
N ILE A 24 4.25 10.25 10.77
CA ILE A 24 4.39 11.34 11.76
C ILE A 24 5.80 11.38 12.35
N LEU A 25 6.34 10.25 12.80
CA LEU A 25 7.69 10.16 13.36
C LEU A 25 8.76 10.53 12.34
N PHE A 26 8.56 10.21 11.06
CA PHE A 26 9.47 10.61 10.00
C PHE A 26 9.52 12.14 9.86
N TYR A 27 8.37 12.82 9.81
CA TYR A 27 8.36 14.29 9.71
C TYR A 27 8.90 14.97 10.98
N ILE A 28 8.60 14.43 12.17
CA ILE A 28 9.19 14.91 13.43
C ILE A 28 10.71 14.73 13.39
N GLY A 29 11.20 13.56 13.00
CA GLY A 29 12.63 13.26 12.87
C GLY A 29 13.32 14.19 11.86
N ALA A 30 12.71 14.44 10.70
CA ALA A 30 13.23 15.36 9.71
C ALA A 30 13.26 16.82 10.21
N ALA A 31 12.25 17.26 10.96
CA ALA A 31 12.27 18.58 11.57
C ALA A 31 13.38 18.68 12.64
N LEU A 32 13.52 17.68 13.51
CA LEU A 32 14.54 17.62 14.54
C LEU A 32 15.96 17.58 13.97
N SER A 33 16.17 16.91 12.82
CA SER A 33 17.48 16.88 12.15
C SER A 33 17.88 18.23 11.56
N ILE A 34 16.91 19.03 11.12
CA ILE A 34 17.18 20.41 10.68
C ILE A 34 17.39 21.32 11.90
N LEU A 35 16.54 21.20 12.92
CA LEU A 35 16.65 21.97 14.17
C LEU A 35 18.01 21.77 14.85
N SER A 36 18.56 20.55 14.85
CA SER A 36 19.87 20.28 15.46
C SER A 36 21.03 21.01 14.77
N LEU A 37 20.87 21.41 13.51
CA LEU A 37 21.85 22.21 12.77
C LEU A 37 21.70 23.71 13.03
N LEU A 38 20.48 24.18 13.31
CA LEU A 38 20.19 25.60 13.54
C LEU A 38 20.44 26.05 14.98
N VAL A 39 20.45 25.11 15.94
CA VAL A 39 20.69 25.43 17.36
C VAL A 39 22.19 25.52 17.62
N ASP A 40 22.67 26.72 17.92
CA ASP A 40 24.06 26.94 18.33
C ASP A 40 24.35 26.25 19.67
N GLN A 41 25.22 25.23 19.62
CA GLN A 41 25.60 24.41 20.76
C GLN A 41 26.32 25.22 21.84
N THR A 42 27.03 26.28 21.45
CA THR A 42 27.79 27.12 22.39
C THR A 42 26.86 28.04 23.18
N LYS A 43 25.82 28.54 22.53
CA LYS A 43 24.85 29.47 23.13
C LYS A 43 23.74 28.76 23.89
N TYR A 44 23.30 27.58 23.42
CA TYR A 44 22.19 26.82 24.00
C TYR A 44 22.48 25.31 24.14
N PRO A 45 23.45 24.92 25.01
CA PRO A 45 23.92 23.53 25.11
C PRO A 45 22.84 22.53 25.58
N VAL A 46 21.99 22.95 26.51
CA VAL A 46 20.89 22.11 27.03
C VAL A 46 19.86 21.84 25.93
N LEU A 47 19.45 22.88 25.19
CA LEU A 47 18.48 22.75 24.10
C LEU A 47 19.02 21.85 22.98
N SER A 48 20.28 22.04 22.58
CA SER A 48 20.94 21.18 21.59
C SER A 48 20.92 19.71 22.03
N THR A 49 21.23 19.44 23.30
CA THR A 49 21.21 18.08 23.86
C THR A 49 19.80 17.46 23.79
N VAL A 50 18.78 18.22 24.18
CA VAL A 50 17.38 17.76 24.12
C VAL A 50 16.95 17.45 22.68
N VAL A 51 17.29 18.31 21.72
CA VAL A 51 16.96 18.09 20.30
C VAL A 51 17.63 16.82 19.76
N LEU A 52 18.92 16.60 20.07
CA LEU A 52 19.64 15.40 19.65
C LEU A 52 19.07 14.11 20.27
N ILE A 53 18.74 14.14 21.57
CA ILE A 53 18.10 13.00 22.24
C ILE A 53 16.72 12.72 21.61
N ALA A 54 15.91 13.75 21.40
CA ALA A 54 14.60 13.61 20.76
C ALA A 54 14.72 13.04 19.34
N PHE A 55 15.72 13.49 18.56
CA PHE A 55 15.99 12.95 17.23
C PHE A 55 16.36 11.47 17.28
N GLY A 56 17.29 11.09 18.17
CA GLY A 56 17.69 9.70 18.38
C GLY A 56 16.55 8.78 18.84
N LEU A 57 15.68 9.26 19.73
CA LEU A 57 14.48 8.52 20.13
C LEU A 57 13.48 8.37 18.98
N SER A 58 13.28 9.42 18.18
CA SER A 58 12.39 9.38 17.03
C SER A 58 12.85 8.36 15.99
N THR A 59 14.15 8.30 15.69
CA THR A 59 14.70 7.32 14.74
C THR A 59 14.62 5.89 15.28
N LEU A 60 14.88 5.68 16.57
CA LEU A 60 14.72 4.37 17.22
C LEU A 60 13.26 3.89 17.18
N LEU A 61 12.31 4.75 17.55
CA LEU A 61 10.89 4.42 17.51
C LEU A 61 10.43 4.12 16.09
N LEU A 62 10.86 4.90 15.10
CA LEU A 62 10.56 4.67 13.70
C LEU A 62 11.06 3.30 13.23
N PHE A 63 12.28 2.92 13.63
CA PHE A 63 12.84 1.61 13.33
C PHE A 63 12.02 0.47 13.96
N VAL A 64 11.67 0.58 15.24
CA VAL A 64 10.87 -0.44 15.96
C VAL A 64 9.49 -0.60 15.34
N ILE A 65 8.79 0.51 15.05
CA ILE A 65 7.46 0.46 14.41
C ILE A 65 7.58 -0.14 13.01
N GLY A 66 8.63 0.20 12.26
CA GLY A 66 8.89 -0.39 10.95
C GLY A 66 9.04 -1.92 11.01
N LEU A 67 9.80 -2.43 11.98
CA LEU A 67 9.96 -3.88 12.20
C LEU A 67 8.64 -4.55 12.59
N VAL A 68 7.91 -4.00 13.55
CA VAL A 68 6.62 -4.54 14.01
C VAL A 68 5.60 -4.54 12.88
N SER A 69 5.53 -3.45 12.11
CA SER A 69 4.60 -3.33 10.99
C SER A 69 4.91 -4.35 9.91
N ARG A 70 6.19 -4.52 9.56
CA ARG A 70 6.63 -5.38 8.45
C ARG A 70 6.64 -6.87 8.79
N LEU A 71 7.03 -7.24 10.00
CA LEU A 71 7.23 -8.64 10.40
C LEU A 71 6.04 -9.24 11.15
N TYR A 72 5.15 -8.40 11.69
CA TYR A 72 4.03 -8.88 12.50
C TYR A 72 2.67 -8.38 12.00
N LEU A 73 2.45 -7.07 11.92
CA LEU A 73 1.10 -6.53 11.62
C LEU A 73 0.68 -6.84 10.18
N ALA A 74 1.51 -6.50 9.19
CA ALA A 74 1.17 -6.68 7.79
C ALA A 74 1.03 -8.16 7.39
N PRO A 75 1.96 -9.07 7.73
CA PRO A 75 1.79 -10.50 7.42
C PRO A 75 0.53 -11.08 8.06
N ARG A 76 0.26 -10.77 9.33
CA ARG A 76 -0.95 -11.26 10.02
C ARG A 76 -2.24 -10.79 9.35
N ALA A 77 -2.29 -9.54 8.91
CA ALA A 77 -3.45 -9.00 8.20
C ALA A 77 -3.63 -9.65 6.81
N GLN A 78 -2.52 -9.86 6.09
CA GLN A 78 -2.52 -10.52 4.78
C GLN A 78 -2.94 -11.99 4.88
N ASP A 79 -2.45 -12.73 5.87
CA ASP A 79 -2.83 -14.13 6.11
C ASP A 79 -4.33 -14.27 6.32
N LYS A 80 -4.93 -13.36 7.09
CA LYS A 80 -6.38 -13.36 7.34
C LYS A 80 -7.18 -13.03 6.08
N ARG A 81 -6.73 -12.05 5.30
CA ARG A 81 -7.36 -11.73 4.01
C ARG A 81 -7.25 -12.89 3.02
N LEU A 82 -6.12 -13.60 3.00
CA LEU A 82 -5.89 -14.75 2.13
C LEU A 82 -6.75 -15.95 2.55
N GLN A 83 -6.87 -16.20 3.85
CA GLN A 83 -7.81 -17.21 4.39
C GLN A 83 -9.25 -16.94 3.95
N ASP A 84 -9.70 -15.69 4.00
CA ASP A 84 -11.04 -15.28 3.55
C ASP A 84 -11.22 -15.39 2.03
N PHE A 85 -10.21 -14.97 1.26
CA PHE A 85 -10.17 -15.15 -0.20
C PHE A 85 -10.39 -16.62 -0.59
N PHE A 86 -9.55 -17.52 -0.08
CA PHE A 86 -9.68 -18.96 -0.37
C PHE A 86 -10.94 -19.57 0.23
N SER A 87 -11.41 -19.10 1.39
CA SER A 87 -12.67 -19.55 1.96
C SER A 87 -13.85 -19.24 1.06
N SER A 88 -13.88 -18.02 0.51
CA SER A 88 -14.89 -17.59 -0.45
C SER A 88 -14.78 -18.35 -1.76
N ALA A 89 -13.57 -18.48 -2.32
CA ALA A 89 -13.35 -19.14 -3.60
C ALA A 89 -13.67 -20.65 -3.57
N CYS A 90 -13.18 -21.37 -2.57
CA CYS A 90 -13.31 -22.83 -2.46
C CYS A 90 -14.59 -23.27 -1.74
N GLY A 91 -15.35 -22.35 -1.13
CA GLY A 91 -16.53 -22.70 -0.33
C GLY A 91 -16.21 -23.46 0.96
N VAL A 92 -15.00 -23.29 1.51
CA VAL A 92 -14.52 -23.94 2.74
C VAL A 92 -14.30 -22.92 3.85
N ASN A 93 -14.42 -23.31 5.11
CA ASN A 93 -14.24 -22.40 6.24
C ASN A 93 -12.79 -22.43 6.74
N LEU A 94 -11.91 -21.58 6.21
CA LEU A 94 -10.53 -21.41 6.72
C LEU A 94 -10.43 -20.32 7.81
N THR A 95 -11.45 -19.47 7.91
CA THR A 95 -11.55 -18.39 8.90
C THR A 95 -12.94 -18.34 9.52
N HIS A 96 -13.00 -17.93 10.78
CA HIS A 96 -14.26 -17.65 11.49
C HIS A 96 -14.78 -16.24 11.21
N GLN A 97 -13.93 -15.36 10.68
CA GLN A 97 -14.23 -13.98 10.30
C GLN A 97 -14.36 -13.91 8.78
N LYS A 98 -15.60 -13.94 8.29
CA LYS A 98 -15.92 -13.87 6.87
C LYS A 98 -16.32 -12.46 6.46
N THR A 99 -15.89 -12.05 5.28
CA THR A 99 -16.40 -10.83 4.65
C THR A 99 -17.75 -11.11 3.97
N ASP A 100 -18.65 -10.13 4.04
CA ASP A 100 -19.96 -10.18 3.37
C ASP A 100 -20.04 -9.04 2.34
N GLY A 101 -20.39 -9.40 1.09
CA GLY A 101 -20.48 -8.47 -0.04
C GLY A 101 -19.15 -7.90 -0.53
N TYR A 102 -18.02 -8.53 -0.19
CA TYR A 102 -16.68 -8.11 -0.64
C TYR A 102 -16.32 -8.67 -2.04
N TYR A 103 -16.72 -9.90 -2.34
CA TYR A 103 -16.54 -10.52 -3.66
C TYR A 103 -17.89 -10.62 -4.38
N ASN A 104 -17.99 -10.07 -5.59
CA ASN A 104 -19.25 -9.96 -6.32
C ASN A 104 -19.25 -10.82 -7.59
N ASN A 105 -19.15 -12.14 -7.40
CA ASN A 105 -19.30 -13.14 -8.46
C ASN A 105 -19.94 -14.44 -7.91
N ASN A 106 -20.71 -15.12 -8.75
CA ASN A 106 -21.50 -16.31 -8.40
C ASN A 106 -20.95 -17.60 -9.03
N LEU A 107 -19.70 -17.59 -9.48
CA LEU A 107 -19.05 -18.76 -10.07
C LEU A 107 -18.96 -19.90 -9.04
N THR A 108 -19.23 -21.13 -9.47
CA THR A 108 -19.21 -22.32 -8.62
C THR A 108 -17.89 -23.08 -8.68
N ASP A 109 -17.20 -23.04 -9.82
CA ASP A 109 -15.88 -23.64 -9.97
C ASP A 109 -14.84 -22.84 -9.15
N PRO A 110 -14.12 -23.46 -8.20
CA PRO A 110 -13.21 -22.74 -7.32
C PRO A 110 -12.13 -21.95 -8.03
N LEU A 111 -11.54 -22.46 -9.13
CA LEU A 111 -10.42 -21.79 -9.78
C LEU A 111 -10.88 -20.67 -10.69
N LYS A 112 -12.02 -20.84 -11.38
CA LYS A 112 -12.69 -19.73 -12.06
C LYS A 112 -13.13 -18.65 -11.07
N ARG A 113 -13.59 -19.05 -9.89
CA ARG A 113 -13.95 -18.11 -8.81
C ARG A 113 -12.73 -17.34 -8.30
N MET A 114 -11.60 -18.00 -8.07
CA MET A 114 -10.34 -17.32 -7.72
C MET A 114 -9.92 -16.32 -8.80
N ALA A 115 -9.94 -16.72 -10.07
CA ALA A 115 -9.63 -15.82 -11.17
C ALA A 115 -10.56 -14.60 -11.19
N ALA A 116 -11.88 -14.80 -11.04
CA ALA A 116 -12.84 -13.69 -10.99
C ALA A 116 -12.58 -12.75 -9.80
N GLN A 117 -12.25 -13.30 -8.62
CA GLN A 117 -11.89 -12.49 -7.46
C GLN A 117 -10.59 -11.71 -7.67
N VAL A 118 -9.56 -12.29 -8.33
CA VAL A 118 -8.34 -11.55 -8.70
C VAL A 118 -8.66 -10.46 -9.73
N LEU A 119 -9.53 -10.73 -10.69
CA LEU A 119 -9.95 -9.75 -11.69
C LEU A 119 -10.64 -8.55 -11.03
N GLU A 120 -11.61 -8.81 -10.14
CA GLU A 120 -12.29 -7.78 -9.35
C GLU A 120 -11.28 -7.02 -8.48
N ASN A 121 -10.51 -7.73 -7.66
CA ASN A 121 -9.54 -7.13 -6.75
C ASN A 121 -8.49 -6.28 -7.49
N SER A 122 -7.99 -6.73 -8.62
CA SER A 122 -7.01 -6.00 -9.43
C SER A 122 -7.62 -4.78 -10.13
N HIS A 123 -8.88 -4.84 -10.55
CA HIS A 123 -9.63 -3.69 -11.05
C HIS A 123 -9.73 -2.57 -10.00
N PHE A 124 -10.11 -2.90 -8.77
CA PHE A 124 -10.18 -1.92 -7.69
C PHE A 124 -8.78 -1.45 -7.28
N SER A 125 -7.85 -2.37 -7.09
CA SER A 125 -6.53 -2.08 -6.55
C SER A 125 -5.69 -1.22 -7.50
N LYS A 126 -5.77 -1.42 -8.82
CA LYS A 126 -5.06 -0.56 -9.79
C LYS A 126 -5.57 0.88 -9.76
N ALA A 127 -6.88 1.09 -9.62
CA ALA A 127 -7.48 2.42 -9.57
C ALA A 127 -7.11 3.16 -8.27
N ILE A 128 -7.17 2.46 -7.13
CA ILE A 128 -6.77 3.00 -5.82
C ILE A 128 -5.28 3.34 -5.81
N ALA A 129 -4.43 2.41 -6.26
CA ALA A 129 -2.99 2.63 -6.35
C ALA A 129 -2.65 3.80 -7.29
N LEU A 130 -3.38 3.98 -8.39
CA LEU A 130 -3.21 5.14 -9.27
C LEU A 130 -3.53 6.46 -8.55
N ARG A 131 -4.63 6.54 -7.80
CA ARG A 131 -4.99 7.76 -7.06
C ARG A 131 -4.02 8.04 -5.90
N MET A 132 -3.52 7.00 -5.24
CA MET A 132 -2.43 7.12 -4.26
C MET A 132 -1.14 7.63 -4.92
N ALA A 133 -0.73 7.03 -6.05
CA ALA A 133 0.46 7.42 -6.80
C ALA A 133 0.43 8.89 -7.23
N ARG A 134 -0.73 9.38 -7.72
CA ARG A 134 -0.89 10.80 -8.10
C ARG A 134 -0.61 11.74 -6.91
N THR A 135 -1.14 11.41 -5.74
CA THR A 135 -0.91 12.20 -4.53
C THR A 135 0.57 12.20 -4.14
N GLU A 136 1.22 11.03 -4.16
CA GLU A 136 2.65 10.91 -3.82
C GLU A 136 3.57 11.60 -4.85
N ARG A 137 3.23 11.56 -6.15
CA ARG A 137 3.97 12.31 -7.18
C ARG A 137 3.98 13.81 -6.89
N ILE A 138 2.82 14.38 -6.54
CA ILE A 138 2.72 15.81 -6.24
C ILE A 138 3.60 16.15 -5.04
N LYS A 139 3.54 15.35 -3.97
CA LYS A 139 4.41 15.53 -2.79
C LYS A 139 5.89 15.50 -3.16
N ILE A 140 6.32 14.48 -3.91
CA ILE A 140 7.73 14.33 -4.30
C ILE A 140 8.19 15.49 -5.18
N VAL A 141 7.38 15.91 -6.16
CA VAL A 141 7.71 17.08 -6.99
C VAL A 141 7.92 18.32 -6.12
N LEU A 142 7.05 18.56 -5.14
CA LEU A 142 7.21 19.68 -4.21
C LEU A 142 8.48 19.56 -3.35
N TYR A 143 8.76 18.38 -2.78
CA TYR A 143 9.97 18.16 -1.97
C TYR A 143 11.26 18.29 -2.77
N VAL A 144 11.30 17.72 -3.97
CA VAL A 144 12.46 17.82 -4.87
C VAL A 144 12.65 19.26 -5.32
N ALA A 145 11.58 19.98 -5.66
CA ALA A 145 11.67 21.40 -6.00
C ALA A 145 12.23 22.24 -4.84
N LEU A 146 11.72 22.03 -3.62
CA LEU A 146 12.22 22.71 -2.42
C LEU A 146 13.70 22.40 -2.16
N TRP A 147 14.11 21.14 -2.33
CA TRP A 147 15.51 20.74 -2.19
C TRP A 147 16.41 21.36 -3.24
N ILE A 148 15.97 21.43 -4.51
CA ILE A 148 16.71 22.14 -5.56
C ILE A 148 16.89 23.62 -5.18
N VAL A 149 15.86 24.28 -4.65
CA VAL A 149 15.97 25.67 -4.16
C VAL A 149 17.02 25.78 -3.04
N CYS A 150 17.03 24.87 -2.08
CA CYS A 150 18.05 24.83 -1.02
C CYS A 150 19.47 24.62 -1.56
N VAL A 151 19.64 23.74 -2.55
CA VAL A 151 20.96 23.47 -3.17
C VAL A 151 21.46 24.66 -3.99
N LEU A 152 20.57 25.36 -4.69
CA LEU A 152 20.92 26.52 -5.51
C LEU A 152 21.16 27.79 -4.67
N CYS A 153 20.61 27.85 -3.45
CA CYS A 153 20.84 28.97 -2.55
C CYS A 153 22.23 28.85 -1.91
N ARG A 154 23.19 29.66 -2.39
CA ARG A 154 24.59 29.66 -1.94
C ARG A 154 24.79 29.95 -0.44
N GLN A 155 23.77 30.49 0.24
CA GLN A 155 23.79 30.79 1.67
C GLN A 155 23.33 29.62 2.54
N THR A 156 22.78 28.56 1.95
CA THR A 156 22.30 27.39 2.70
C THR A 156 23.48 26.57 3.22
N GLU A 157 23.48 26.26 4.51
CA GLU A 157 24.50 25.42 5.10
C GLU A 157 24.49 24.00 4.53
N LEU A 158 25.67 23.44 4.32
CA LEU A 158 25.83 22.08 3.78
C LEU A 158 25.11 21.03 4.62
N GLY A 159 25.10 21.19 5.95
CA GLY A 159 24.38 20.29 6.86
C GLY A 159 22.89 20.22 6.55
N VAL A 160 22.25 21.36 6.23
CA VAL A 160 20.82 21.42 5.91
C VAL A 160 20.55 20.72 4.58
N ILE A 161 21.43 20.90 3.60
CA ILE A 161 21.34 20.18 2.31
C ILE A 161 21.44 18.67 2.53
N VAL A 162 22.36 18.21 3.38
CA VAL A 162 22.52 16.78 3.70
C VAL A 162 21.28 16.23 4.41
N ALA A 163 20.77 16.91 5.43
CA ALA A 163 19.57 16.49 6.16
C ALA A 163 18.34 16.43 5.23
N ALA A 164 18.15 17.43 4.37
CA ALA A 164 17.08 17.44 3.38
C ALA A 164 17.23 16.31 2.35
N SER A 165 18.46 16.03 1.91
CA SER A 165 18.75 14.91 1.00
C SER A 165 18.39 13.56 1.65
N GLN A 166 18.78 13.36 2.91
CA GLN A 166 18.45 12.14 3.66
C GLN A 166 16.94 11.96 3.81
N ALA A 167 16.18 13.03 4.05
CA ALA A 167 14.73 12.95 4.13
C ALA A 167 14.11 12.57 2.77
N ILE A 168 14.54 13.20 1.68
CA ILE A 168 13.99 12.94 0.33
C ILE A 168 14.31 11.53 -0.15
N PHE A 169 15.56 11.11 -0.01
CA PHE A 169 16.01 9.79 -0.45
C PHE A 169 15.77 8.69 0.62
N SER A 170 14.96 8.98 1.64
CA SER A 170 14.56 7.99 2.63
C SER A 170 13.59 6.95 2.04
N GLU A 171 13.46 5.83 2.74
CA GLU A 171 12.50 4.79 2.39
C GLU A 171 11.03 5.29 2.43
N GLN A 172 10.75 6.32 3.22
CA GLN A 172 9.40 6.84 3.46
C GLN A 172 8.87 7.74 2.35
N LEU A 173 9.74 8.35 1.55
CA LEU A 173 9.34 9.28 0.50
C LEU A 173 9.50 8.68 -0.91
N VAL A 174 10.69 8.77 -1.50
CA VAL A 174 10.93 8.33 -2.88
C VAL A 174 10.74 6.82 -3.01
N ALA A 175 11.27 6.01 -2.09
CA ALA A 175 11.13 4.56 -2.19
C ALA A 175 9.67 4.11 -2.02
N ARG A 176 8.90 4.76 -1.14
CA ARG A 176 7.45 4.51 -0.99
C ARG A 176 6.71 4.80 -2.29
N TRP A 177 6.97 5.92 -2.94
CA TRP A 177 6.36 6.24 -4.24
C TRP A 177 6.71 5.22 -5.31
N VAL A 178 7.99 4.86 -5.45
CA VAL A 178 8.42 3.84 -6.42
C VAL A 178 7.71 2.50 -6.17
N ARG A 179 7.56 2.09 -4.90
CA ARG A 179 6.79 0.89 -4.54
C ARG A 179 5.31 0.98 -4.93
N ILE A 180 4.67 2.14 -4.76
CA ILE A 180 3.28 2.36 -5.18
C ILE A 180 3.16 2.27 -6.71
N GLU A 181 4.07 2.88 -7.47
CA GLU A 181 4.08 2.82 -8.94
C GLU A 181 4.26 1.38 -9.43
N TRP A 182 5.25 0.68 -8.86
CA TRP A 182 5.49 -0.72 -9.17
C TRP A 182 4.26 -1.59 -8.86
N LEU A 183 3.65 -1.39 -7.69
CA LEU A 183 2.45 -2.11 -7.29
C LEU A 183 1.26 -1.83 -8.23
N ARG A 184 1.07 -0.57 -8.66
CA ARG A 184 0.06 -0.23 -9.67
C ARG A 184 0.27 -1.02 -10.96
N VAL A 185 1.49 -1.05 -11.47
CA VAL A 185 1.82 -1.78 -12.71
C VAL A 185 1.55 -3.28 -12.54
N ARG A 186 1.85 -3.85 -11.36
CA ARG A 186 1.52 -5.25 -11.05
C ARG A 186 0.01 -5.51 -11.05
N PHE A 187 -0.80 -4.62 -10.45
CA PHE A 187 -2.26 -4.74 -10.48
C PHE A 187 -2.84 -4.59 -11.88
N GLU A 188 -2.31 -3.67 -12.67
CA GLU A 188 -2.75 -3.47 -14.05
C GLU A 188 -2.41 -4.69 -14.93
N LYS A 189 -1.23 -5.28 -14.74
CA LYS A 189 -0.85 -6.54 -15.38
C LYS A 189 -1.80 -7.68 -14.99
N ALA A 190 -1.99 -7.93 -13.69
CA ALA A 190 -2.87 -8.99 -13.20
C ALA A 190 -4.31 -8.83 -13.73
N PHE A 191 -4.82 -7.60 -13.77
CA PHE A 191 -6.12 -7.31 -14.39
C PHE A 191 -6.13 -7.71 -15.87
N GLY A 192 -5.13 -7.26 -16.65
CA GLY A 192 -5.06 -7.53 -18.08
C GLY A 192 -4.93 -9.01 -18.41
N ASP A 193 -4.11 -9.74 -17.65
CA ASP A 193 -3.84 -11.15 -17.88
C ASP A 193 -5.05 -12.02 -17.51
N VAL A 194 -5.69 -11.76 -16.36
CA VAL A 194 -6.92 -12.46 -15.98
C VAL A 194 -8.11 -12.08 -16.88
N TYR A 195 -8.20 -10.82 -17.34
CA TYR A 195 -9.24 -10.40 -18.27
C TYR A 195 -9.13 -11.17 -19.60
N LYS A 196 -7.91 -11.27 -20.16
CA LYS A 196 -7.64 -12.08 -21.35
C LYS A 196 -7.92 -13.56 -21.10
N LEU A 197 -7.64 -14.07 -19.90
CA LEU A 197 -7.91 -15.46 -19.53
C LEU A 197 -9.41 -15.78 -19.68
N PHE A 198 -10.30 -14.92 -19.17
CA PHE A 198 -11.74 -15.08 -19.34
C PHE A 198 -12.22 -14.91 -20.78
N GLN A 199 -11.60 -14.03 -21.58
CA GLN A 199 -11.97 -13.85 -22.99
C GLN A 199 -11.55 -15.01 -23.89
N SER A 200 -10.33 -15.52 -23.70
CA SER A 200 -9.73 -16.56 -24.54
C SER A 200 -10.25 -17.96 -24.25
N GLN A 201 -10.78 -18.19 -23.04
CA GLN A 201 -11.35 -19.46 -22.60
C GLN A 201 -10.49 -20.68 -22.99
N PRO A 202 -9.20 -20.72 -22.58
CA PRO A 202 -8.32 -21.83 -22.91
C PRO A 202 -8.83 -23.14 -22.28
N PRO A 203 -8.27 -24.30 -22.70
CA PRO A 203 -8.58 -25.59 -22.08
C PRO A 203 -8.43 -25.54 -20.55
N THR A 204 -9.25 -26.29 -19.84
CA THR A 204 -9.39 -26.21 -18.38
C THR A 204 -8.06 -26.30 -17.62
N GLU A 205 -7.15 -27.19 -18.00
CA GLU A 205 -5.85 -27.32 -17.34
C GLU A 205 -5.00 -26.06 -17.47
N GLN A 206 -4.98 -25.47 -18.67
CA GLN A 206 -4.29 -24.22 -18.93
C GLN A 206 -4.97 -23.05 -18.21
N PHE A 207 -6.30 -23.02 -18.18
CA PHE A 207 -7.03 -22.01 -17.43
C PHE A 207 -6.65 -22.05 -15.94
N ASN A 208 -6.67 -23.24 -15.37
CA ASN A 208 -6.40 -23.48 -13.96
C ASN A 208 -4.97 -23.08 -13.58
N ALA A 209 -3.99 -23.43 -14.42
CA ALA A 209 -2.60 -23.07 -14.21
C ALA A 209 -2.39 -21.54 -14.21
N ILE A 210 -2.95 -20.84 -15.20
CA ILE A 210 -2.84 -19.38 -15.30
C ILE A 210 -3.59 -18.70 -14.16
N ALA A 211 -4.78 -19.19 -13.78
CA ALA A 211 -5.53 -18.65 -12.65
C ALA A 211 -4.73 -18.70 -11.34
N LEU A 212 -4.07 -19.84 -11.06
CA LEU A 212 -3.23 -19.99 -9.87
C LEU A 212 -1.96 -19.13 -9.95
N GLU A 213 -1.33 -19.03 -11.12
CA GLU A 213 -0.20 -18.14 -11.34
C GLU A 213 -0.57 -16.69 -11.03
N GLU A 214 -1.71 -16.20 -11.56
CA GLU A 214 -2.16 -14.83 -11.35
C GLU A 214 -2.55 -14.54 -9.89
N VAL A 215 -3.15 -15.51 -9.17
CA VAL A 215 -3.37 -15.41 -7.72
C VAL A 215 -2.04 -15.23 -6.98
N CYS A 216 -1.05 -16.07 -7.28
CA CYS A 216 0.27 -16.00 -6.68
C CYS A 216 0.96 -14.67 -6.99
N LEU A 217 0.98 -14.23 -8.25
CA LEU A 217 1.61 -12.98 -8.66
C LEU A 217 0.94 -11.76 -8.02
N TYR A 218 -0.39 -11.75 -7.94
CA TYR A 218 -1.15 -10.68 -7.32
C TYR A 218 -0.88 -10.58 -5.81
N GLU A 219 -0.96 -11.69 -5.08
CA GLU A 219 -0.78 -11.69 -3.63
C GLU A 219 0.69 -11.47 -3.22
N THR A 220 1.65 -12.04 -3.95
CA THR A 220 3.07 -11.76 -3.71
C THR A 220 3.44 -10.32 -4.05
N ALA A 221 2.82 -9.70 -5.07
CA ALA A 221 3.01 -8.28 -5.33
C ALA A 221 2.55 -7.40 -4.16
N LYS A 222 1.38 -7.70 -3.57
CA LYS A 222 0.88 -7.01 -2.37
C LYS A 222 1.81 -7.17 -1.18
N ALA A 223 2.25 -8.40 -0.91
CA ALA A 223 3.18 -8.70 0.17
C ALA A 223 4.53 -7.96 0.00
N ASN A 224 5.10 -8.02 -1.21
CA ASN A 224 6.41 -7.43 -1.50
C ASN A 224 6.40 -5.90 -1.51
N ALA A 225 5.34 -5.26 -2.03
CA ALA A 225 5.24 -3.81 -2.01
C ALA A 225 5.17 -3.27 -0.57
N ALA A 226 4.56 -4.03 0.35
CA ALA A 226 4.31 -3.61 1.72
C ALA A 226 3.64 -2.22 1.77
N ILE A 227 2.64 -2.02 0.90
CA ILE A 227 1.82 -0.80 0.83
C ILE A 227 0.39 -1.16 1.18
N THR A 228 -0.13 -0.56 2.25
CA THR A 228 -1.55 -0.62 2.59
C THR A 228 -2.34 0.32 1.68
N LEU A 229 -3.33 -0.20 0.95
CA LEU A 229 -4.21 0.62 0.13
C LEU A 229 -5.14 1.47 0.99
N SER A 230 -5.38 2.72 0.58
CA SER A 230 -6.15 3.67 1.38
C SER A 230 -7.64 3.33 1.46
N SER A 231 -8.16 3.21 2.69
CA SER A 231 -9.59 3.17 3.06
C SER A 231 -10.40 4.24 2.40
N ARG A 232 -9.99 5.48 2.63
CA ARG A 232 -10.70 6.65 2.17
C ARG A 232 -10.80 6.67 0.66
N ILE A 233 -9.72 6.35 -0.05
CA ILE A 233 -9.74 6.30 -1.52
C ILE A 233 -10.62 5.15 -2.02
N PHE A 234 -10.58 3.98 -1.35
CA PHE A 234 -11.49 2.88 -1.68
C PHE A 234 -12.95 3.31 -1.54
N GLU A 235 -13.34 3.88 -0.40
CA GLU A 235 -14.72 4.32 -0.14
C GLU A 235 -15.19 5.38 -1.15
N ASP A 236 -14.32 6.34 -1.47
CA ASP A 236 -14.59 7.38 -2.48
C ASP A 236 -14.83 6.79 -3.88
N LEU A 237 -14.05 5.79 -4.29
CA LEU A 237 -14.10 5.20 -5.64
C LEU A 237 -15.06 4.01 -5.76
N ASN A 238 -15.47 3.43 -4.64
CA ASN A 238 -16.24 2.19 -4.62
C ASN A 238 -17.55 2.26 -5.44
N PRO A 239 -18.35 3.34 -5.40
CA PRO A 239 -19.57 3.41 -6.22
C PRO A 239 -19.30 3.34 -7.73
N SER A 240 -18.31 4.07 -8.24
CA SER A 240 -18.00 4.08 -9.67
C SER A 240 -17.37 2.76 -10.10
N LEU A 241 -16.40 2.24 -9.33
CA LEU A 241 -15.72 0.99 -9.63
C LEU A 241 -16.65 -0.22 -9.53
N SER A 242 -17.64 -0.20 -8.63
CA SER A 242 -18.67 -1.25 -8.58
C SER A 242 -19.52 -1.26 -9.86
N SER A 243 -19.88 -0.09 -10.38
CA SER A 243 -20.61 0.01 -11.66
C SER A 243 -19.76 -0.48 -12.83
N GLU A 244 -18.49 -0.05 -12.91
CA GLU A 244 -17.55 -0.53 -13.93
C GLU A 244 -17.32 -2.04 -13.84
N TRP A 245 -17.32 -2.60 -12.63
CA TRP A 245 -17.20 -4.03 -12.41
C TRP A 245 -18.39 -4.83 -12.97
N ASP A 246 -19.61 -4.31 -12.83
CA ASP A 246 -20.79 -4.95 -13.41
C ASP A 246 -20.71 -4.99 -14.95
N ASP A 247 -20.20 -3.92 -15.58
CA ASP A 247 -19.95 -3.88 -17.02
C ASP A 247 -18.85 -4.87 -17.44
N ILE A 248 -17.77 -4.97 -16.66
CA ILE A 248 -16.67 -5.91 -16.91
C ILE A 248 -17.18 -7.35 -16.84
N LYS A 249 -17.93 -7.70 -15.80
CA LYS A 249 -18.54 -9.03 -15.65
C LYS A 249 -19.39 -9.40 -16.86
N ALA A 250 -20.25 -8.49 -17.31
CA ALA A 250 -21.08 -8.69 -18.49
C ALA A 250 -20.22 -8.93 -19.74
N ALA A 251 -19.14 -8.16 -19.92
CA ALA A 251 -18.24 -8.28 -21.07
C ALA A 251 -17.45 -9.60 -21.10
N VAL A 252 -17.14 -10.20 -19.95
CA VAL A 252 -16.38 -11.47 -19.87
C VAL A 252 -17.23 -12.69 -19.51
N GLY A 253 -18.55 -12.53 -19.40
CA GLY A 253 -19.48 -13.62 -19.12
C GLY A 253 -19.41 -14.18 -17.69
N ILE A 254 -18.99 -13.36 -16.72
CA ILE A 254 -19.02 -13.71 -15.30
C ILE A 254 -20.40 -13.33 -14.74
N GLN A 255 -21.13 -14.29 -14.19
CA GLN A 255 -22.41 -14.06 -13.50
C GLN A 255 -22.22 -14.02 -11.97
#